data_AF-A0A7Y5QLE6-F1
#
_entry.id   AF-A0A7Y5QLE6-F1
#
_cell.length_a   1.000
_cell.length_b   1.000
_cell.length_c   1.000
_cell.angle_alpha   90.00
_cell.angle_beta   90.00
_cell.angle_gamma   90.00
#
_symmetry.space_group_name_H-M   'P 1'
#
loop_
_entity.id
_entity.type
_entity.pdbx_description
1 polymer ?
#
loop_
_entity_poly.entity_id
_entity_poly.type
_entity_poly.pdbx_seq_one_letter_code
_entity_poly.pdbx_strand_id
1 'polypeptide(L)'
;MDRRHLRRFGAFAALAKLLLVIAPAAAAQSGRMTAAEYDRAVRFLGPNLTGLVIGGSVNANWLPDGRFWYRAQTAQGAEFRLVSPQARRIAPAFDHARLA
;
A
#
# COMPACT_ATOMS: atom_id res chain seq x y z
N MET A 1 6.68 -52.20 -45.98
CA MET A 1 7.28 -51.13 -45.15
C MET A 1 6.17 -50.25 -44.61
N ASP A 2 5.96 -50.25 -43.29
CA ASP A 2 4.73 -49.79 -42.64
C ASP A 2 4.82 -48.30 -42.22
N ARG A 3 3.96 -47.45 -42.80
CA ARG A 3 3.91 -45.98 -42.60
C ARG A 3 3.45 -45.57 -41.18
N ARG A 4 3.05 -46.53 -40.34
CA ARG A 4 2.59 -46.31 -38.95
C ARG A 4 3.69 -45.83 -38.01
N HIS A 5 4.96 -46.14 -38.28
CA HIS A 5 6.09 -45.69 -37.45
C HIS A 5 6.42 -44.20 -37.66
N LEU A 6 6.21 -43.67 -38.86
CA LEU A 6 6.51 -42.26 -39.19
C LEU A 6 5.59 -41.26 -38.45
N ARG A 7 4.32 -41.62 -38.23
CA ARG A 7 3.34 -40.75 -37.55
C ARG A 7 3.59 -40.67 -36.03
N ARG A 8 4.10 -41.75 -35.43
CA ARG A 8 4.45 -41.83 -34.00
C ARG A 8 5.69 -40.99 -33.65
N PHE A 9 6.67 -40.93 -34.55
CA PHE A 9 7.84 -40.06 -34.43
C PHE A 9 7.49 -38.56 -34.59
N GLY A 10 6.57 -38.21 -35.50
CA GLY A 10 6.13 -36.83 -35.67
C GLY A 10 5.35 -36.26 -34.48
N ALA A 11 4.53 -37.09 -33.82
CA ALA A 11 3.77 -36.68 -32.63
C ALA A 11 4.66 -36.42 -31.40
N PHE A 12 5.72 -37.21 -31.20
CA PHE A 12 6.71 -37.00 -30.13
C PHE A 12 7.54 -35.73 -30.35
N ALA A 13 7.93 -35.45 -31.61
CA ALA A 13 8.66 -34.24 -31.97
C ALA A 13 7.80 -32.97 -31.82
N ALA A 14 6.49 -33.04 -32.08
CA ALA A 14 5.57 -31.92 -31.89
C ALA A 14 5.34 -31.61 -30.41
N LEU A 15 5.23 -32.64 -29.56
CA LEU A 15 5.09 -32.47 -28.11
C LEU A 15 6.37 -31.91 -27.47
N ALA A 16 7.55 -32.36 -27.91
CA ALA A 16 8.84 -31.84 -27.47
C ALA A 16 9.03 -30.36 -27.88
N LYS A 17 8.60 -29.96 -29.08
CA LYS A 17 8.59 -28.55 -29.51
C LYS A 17 7.62 -27.70 -28.70
N LEU A 18 6.45 -28.22 -28.34
CA LEU A 18 5.48 -27.51 -27.51
C LEU A 18 6.01 -27.28 -26.08
N LEU A 19 6.65 -28.30 -25.48
CA LEU A 19 7.32 -28.20 -24.17
C LEU A 19 8.51 -27.20 -24.18
N LEU A 20 9.27 -27.13 -25.27
CA LEU A 20 10.39 -26.20 -25.41
C LEU A 20 9.96 -24.72 -25.46
N VAL A 21 8.75 -24.44 -25.97
CA VAL A 21 8.20 -23.08 -26.06
C VAL A 21 7.56 -22.59 -24.74
N ILE A 22 7.07 -23.51 -23.90
CA ILE A 22 6.37 -23.16 -22.65
C ILE A 22 7.35 -22.93 -21.48
N ALA A 23 8.50 -23.60 -21.47
CA ALA A 23 9.48 -23.54 -20.38
C ALA A 23 10.08 -22.13 -20.09
N PRO A 24 10.39 -21.25 -21.08
CA PRO A 24 10.99 -19.95 -20.78
C PRO A 24 10.01 -18.96 -20.14
N ALA A 25 8.70 -19.12 -20.32
CA ALA A 25 7.70 -18.22 -19.76
C ALA A 25 7.64 -18.33 -18.21
N ALA A 26 7.85 -19.52 -17.66
CA ALA A 26 7.90 -19.73 -16.22
C ALA A 26 9.20 -19.19 -15.58
N ALA A 27 10.31 -19.19 -16.34
CA ALA A 27 11.60 -18.68 -15.87
C ALA A 27 11.71 -17.15 -15.99
N ALA A 28 11.03 -16.53 -16.96
CA ALA A 28 10.93 -15.07 -17.09
C ALA A 28 10.19 -14.40 -15.91
N GLN A 29 9.47 -15.19 -15.11
CA GLN A 29 8.71 -14.72 -13.96
C GLN A 29 9.47 -14.87 -12.63
N SER A 30 10.77 -15.18 -12.66
CA SER A 30 11.63 -14.98 -11.49
C SER A 30 11.88 -13.48 -11.32
N GLY A 31 10.88 -12.77 -10.77
CA GLY A 31 10.93 -11.35 -10.47
C GLY A 31 12.08 -11.03 -9.52
N ARG A 32 13.26 -10.78 -10.08
CA ARG A 32 14.35 -10.16 -9.33
C ARG A 32 13.97 -8.71 -9.14
N MET A 33 13.41 -8.39 -7.98
CA MET A 33 13.19 -7.01 -7.58
C MET A 33 14.54 -6.27 -7.63
N THR A 34 14.61 -5.26 -8.48
CA THR A 34 15.80 -4.42 -8.61
C THR A 34 15.88 -3.46 -7.42
N ALA A 35 17.09 -2.97 -7.13
CA ALA A 35 17.27 -1.93 -6.11
C ALA A 35 16.42 -0.69 -6.42
N ALA A 36 16.32 -0.29 -7.70
CA ALA A 36 15.51 0.85 -8.12
C ALA A 36 14.00 0.67 -7.87
N GLU A 37 13.49 -0.57 -7.99
CA GLU A 37 12.09 -0.87 -7.66
C GLU A 37 11.85 -0.84 -6.15
N TYR A 38 12.80 -1.37 -5.37
CA TYR A 38 12.75 -1.28 -3.91
C TYR A 38 12.79 0.19 -3.44
N ASP A 39 13.70 1.00 -3.96
CA ASP A 39 13.81 2.42 -3.64
C ASP A 39 12.51 3.18 -3.96
N ARG A 40 11.85 2.83 -5.06
CA ARG A 40 10.54 3.38 -5.41
C ARG A 40 9.49 2.97 -4.39
N ALA A 41 9.46 1.70 -3.97
CA ALA A 41 8.51 1.19 -2.99
C ALA A 41 8.70 1.86 -1.62
N VAL A 42 9.95 2.10 -1.20
CA VAL A 42 10.29 2.79 0.06
C VAL A 42 9.64 4.18 0.13
N ARG A 43 9.53 4.91 -0.97
CA ARG A 43 8.87 6.23 -1.01
C ARG A 43 7.39 6.20 -0.61
N PHE A 44 6.74 5.04 -0.71
CA PHE A 44 5.32 4.86 -0.36
C PHE A 44 5.10 4.31 1.05
N LEU A 45 6.15 4.18 1.87
CA LEU A 45 6.00 3.83 3.28
C LEU A 45 5.29 4.96 4.03
N GLY A 46 4.44 4.61 5.00
CA GLY A 46 3.61 5.56 5.76
C GLY A 46 4.34 6.81 6.29
N PRO A 47 5.56 6.71 6.84
CA PRO A 47 6.32 7.90 7.26
C PRO A 47 6.59 8.89 6.14
N ASN A 48 6.88 8.41 4.93
CA ASN A 48 7.15 9.24 3.74
C ASN A 48 5.89 9.88 3.15
N LEU A 49 4.71 9.41 3.55
CA LEU A 49 3.42 9.96 3.17
C LEU A 49 2.83 10.90 4.23
N THR A 50 3.47 10.99 5.40
CA THR A 50 2.98 11.83 6.51
C THR A 50 3.05 13.31 6.10
N GLY A 51 1.91 14.01 6.18
CA GLY A 51 1.79 15.42 5.80
C GLY A 51 1.40 15.68 4.34
N LEU A 52 1.31 14.65 3.50
CA LEU A 52 0.76 14.78 2.14
C LEU A 52 -0.78 14.83 2.12
N VAL A 53 -1.43 14.45 3.22
CA VAL A 53 -2.88 14.40 3.37
C VAL A 53 -3.30 15.14 4.63
N ILE A 54 -4.22 16.09 4.49
CA ILE A 54 -4.86 16.78 5.61
C ILE A 54 -5.78 15.81 6.35
N GLY A 55 -5.62 15.72 7.68
CA GLY A 55 -6.44 14.83 8.51
C GLY A 55 -6.07 13.35 8.47
N GLY A 56 -4.95 12.98 7.83
CA GLY A 56 -4.51 11.58 7.73
C GLY A 56 -3.82 11.00 8.98
N SER A 57 -3.63 11.80 10.03
CA SER A 57 -2.98 11.37 11.27
C SER A 57 -3.69 11.93 12.50
N VAL A 58 -3.83 11.08 13.52
CA VAL A 58 -4.40 11.42 14.83
C VAL A 58 -3.47 10.89 15.91
N ASN A 59 -2.76 11.80 16.58
CA ASN A 59 -1.99 11.49 17.78
C ASN A 59 -2.81 11.91 19.01
N ALA A 60 -3.52 10.96 19.60
CA ALA A 60 -4.48 11.21 20.68
C ALA A 60 -3.79 11.36 22.05
N ASN A 61 -4.08 12.46 22.73
CA ASN A 61 -3.75 12.70 24.13
C ASN A 61 -5.00 12.46 24.97
N TRP A 62 -5.03 11.35 25.70
CA TRP A 62 -6.19 10.90 26.45
C TRP A 62 -6.34 11.63 27.80
N LEU A 63 -7.60 11.92 28.16
CA LEU A 63 -8.00 12.49 29.43
C LEU A 63 -8.61 11.38 30.31
N PRO A 64 -8.57 11.52 31.65
CA PRO A 64 -9.10 10.50 32.56
C PRO A 64 -10.60 10.20 32.39
N ASP A 65 -11.36 11.13 31.83
CA ASP A 65 -12.81 11.03 31.58
C ASP A 65 -13.15 10.34 30.24
N GLY A 66 -12.14 9.84 29.53
CA GLY A 66 -12.30 9.15 28.24
C GLY A 66 -12.43 10.09 27.03
N ARG A 67 -12.31 11.41 27.23
CA ARG A 67 -12.09 12.34 26.11
C ARG A 67 -10.64 12.26 25.65
N PHE A 68 -10.36 12.79 24.47
CA PHE A 68 -8.99 13.01 24.02
C PHE A 68 -8.88 14.26 23.17
N TRP A 69 -7.70 14.86 23.16
CA TRP A 69 -7.39 15.94 22.23
C TRP A 69 -6.22 15.59 21.32
N TYR A 70 -6.16 16.21 20.15
CA TYR A 70 -5.06 16.06 19.21
C TYR A 70 -4.85 17.34 18.40
N ARG A 71 -3.64 17.52 17.86
CA ARG A 71 -3.33 18.58 16.90
C ARG A 71 -3.72 18.10 15.50
N ALA A 72 -4.76 18.69 14.93
CA ALA A 72 -5.19 18.46 13.55
C ALA A 72 -4.45 19.42 12.61
N GLN A 73 -4.03 18.92 11.45
CA GLN A 73 -3.64 19.75 10.33
C GLN A 73 -4.90 20.15 9.55
N THR A 74 -4.96 21.41 9.10
CA THR A 74 -6.02 21.98 8.25
C THR A 74 -5.38 22.76 7.11
N ALA A 75 -6.18 23.20 6.14
CA ALA A 75 -5.68 24.02 5.04
C ALA A 75 -5.18 25.40 5.51
N GLN A 76 -5.65 25.86 6.68
CA GLN A 76 -5.34 27.16 7.27
C GLN A 76 -4.20 27.10 8.31
N GLY A 77 -3.66 25.91 8.59
CA GLY A 77 -2.62 25.72 9.59
C GLY A 77 -2.90 24.51 10.47
N ALA A 78 -2.68 24.64 11.77
CA ALA A 78 -2.97 23.57 12.71
C ALA A 78 -3.90 24.05 13.81
N GLU A 79 -4.76 23.15 14.26
CA GLU A 79 -5.73 23.43 15.31
C GLU A 79 -5.78 22.28 16.32
N PHE A 80 -6.09 22.59 17.56
CA PHE A 80 -6.24 21.57 18.60
C PHE A 80 -7.72 21.20 18.71
N ARG A 81 -8.04 19.94 18.47
CA ARG A 81 -9.41 19.43 18.54
C ARG A 81 -9.57 18.55 19.78
N LEU A 82 -10.65 18.74 20.50
CA LEU A 82 -11.11 17.90 21.59
C LEU A 82 -12.27 17.03 21.12
N VAL A 83 -12.14 15.73 21.31
CA VAL A 83 -13.14 14.72 20.97
C VAL A 83 -13.77 14.21 22.25
N SER A 84 -15.11 14.22 22.27
CA SER A 84 -15.93 13.69 23.36
C SER A 84 -16.75 12.52 22.85
N PRO A 85 -16.29 11.26 23.03
CA PRO A 85 -16.95 10.08 22.47
C PRO A 85 -18.37 9.89 23.02
N GLN A 86 -18.58 10.06 24.33
CA GLN A 86 -19.91 9.89 24.93
C GLN A 86 -20.91 10.91 24.40
N ALA A 87 -20.46 12.16 24.18
CA ALA A 87 -21.27 13.24 23.63
C ALA A 87 -21.32 13.26 22.09
N ARG A 88 -20.59 12.35 21.41
CA ARG A 88 -20.43 12.30 19.95
C ARG A 88 -20.09 13.66 19.32
N ARG A 89 -19.23 14.43 19.99
CA ARG A 89 -18.90 15.81 19.63
C ARG A 89 -17.40 15.97 19.43
N ILE A 90 -17.05 16.80 18.45
CA ILE A 90 -15.71 17.35 18.25
C ILE A 90 -15.82 18.87 18.37
N ALA A 91 -14.93 19.49 19.14
CA ALA A 91 -14.89 20.94 19.34
C ALA A 91 -13.42 21.41 19.41
N PRO A 92 -13.15 22.72 19.28
CA PRO A 92 -11.84 23.27 19.65
C PRO A 92 -11.47 22.86 21.08
N ALA A 93 -10.21 22.51 21.32
CA ALA A 93 -9.76 22.12 22.64
C ALA A 93 -9.72 23.30 23.63
N PHE A 94 -9.62 24.52 23.10
CA PHE A 94 -9.65 25.78 23.84
C PHE A 94 -10.14 26.90 22.91
N ASP A 95 -10.36 28.09 23.48
CA ASP A 95 -10.66 29.28 22.70
C ASP A 95 -9.39 29.79 22.01
N HIS A 96 -9.28 29.57 20.70
CA HIS A 96 -8.11 29.95 19.92
C HIS A 96 -7.97 31.48 19.79
N ALA A 97 -9.08 32.24 19.81
CA ALA A 97 -9.05 33.69 19.64
C ALA A 97 -8.51 34.39 20.90
N ARG A 98 -8.66 33.79 22.07
CA ARG A 98 -8.15 34.32 23.34
C ARG A 98 -6.65 34.12 23.56
N LEU A 99 -5.97 33.30 22.74
CA LEU A 99 -4.54 33.02 22.86
C LEU A 99 -3.69 33.63 21.74
N ALA A 100 -4.33 34.25 20.74
CA ALA A 100 -3.66 34.89 19.60
C ALA A 100 -3.12 36.28 19.95
#